data_AF-A0A7M7PBA9-F1
#
_entry.id   AF-A0A7M7PBA9-F1
#
_cell.length_a   1.000
_cell.length_b   1.000
_cell.length_c   1.000
_cell.angle_alpha   90.00
_cell.angle_beta   90.00
_cell.angle_gamma   90.00
#
_symmetry.space_group_name_H-M   'P 1'
#
loop_
_entity.id
_entity.type
_entity.pdbx_description
1 polymer ?
#
loop_
_entity_poly.entity_id
_entity_poly.type
_entity_poly.pdbx_seq_one_letter_code
_entity_poly.pdbx_strand_id
1 'polypeptide(L)'
;MASFNPDTPLDALELSYISEQLGPYDWRKLGLYLGITETRLANWERQYMMNIEQAASQMLYTWHNNQHPSQERKLLIEALEKTKLRSLGEKVRMGECRRTVPQGMRPIPPEPFNNHQHPTPPAQRYEPIAHLPQQPDILPMRIPQQTSYEITEIKLRDVSNKLGSEWRMVGTFLGFNNSQIEVMHEEHRVIKECIFQMLLQWRNTNGVEATKTKLKKALQRSLREDLVDFIDEADD
;
A
#
# COMPACT_ATOMS: atom_id res chain seq x y z
N MET A 1 -1.44 31.79 29.44
CA MET A 1 -1.34 30.72 28.42
C MET A 1 -2.76 30.34 28.06
N ALA A 2 -3.20 30.60 26.82
CA ALA A 2 -4.54 30.23 26.41
C ALA A 2 -4.66 28.70 26.46
N SER A 3 -5.53 28.18 27.31
CA SER A 3 -5.85 26.75 27.34
C SER A 3 -6.46 26.39 25.99
N PHE A 4 -5.79 25.54 25.24
CA PHE A 4 -6.35 24.96 24.03
C PHE A 4 -7.68 24.29 24.39
N ASN A 5 -8.78 24.67 23.72
CA ASN A 5 -10.09 24.11 24.01
C ASN A 5 -10.21 22.74 23.31
N PRO A 6 -10.30 21.62 24.04
CA PRO A 6 -10.38 20.28 23.45
C PRO A 6 -11.68 20.02 22.69
N ASP A 7 -12.70 20.86 22.85
CA ASP A 7 -13.95 20.78 22.07
C ASP A 7 -13.86 21.51 20.71
N THR A 8 -12.69 22.06 20.39
CA THR A 8 -12.45 22.70 19.09
C THR A 8 -12.38 21.62 17.99
N PRO A 9 -13.15 21.73 16.90
CA PRO A 9 -13.05 20.81 15.78
C PRO A 9 -11.62 20.78 15.20
N LEU A 10 -11.29 19.69 14.52
CA LEU A 10 -10.02 19.55 13.81
C LEU A 10 -10.04 20.45 12.58
N ASP A 11 -8.99 21.24 12.37
CA ASP A 11 -8.85 22.01 11.14
C ASP A 11 -8.01 21.27 10.07
N ALA A 12 -8.04 21.79 8.84
CA ALA A 12 -7.31 21.23 7.70
C ALA A 12 -5.79 21.11 7.92
N LEU A 13 -5.17 22.01 8.70
CA LEU A 13 -3.75 21.97 9.03
C LEU A 13 -3.45 20.84 10.02
N GLU A 14 -4.31 20.66 11.01
CA GLU A 14 -4.19 19.55 11.95
C GLU A 14 -4.35 18.20 11.25
N LEU A 15 -5.32 18.08 10.35
CA LEU A 15 -5.53 16.84 9.57
C LEU A 15 -4.33 16.53 8.66
N SER A 16 -3.75 17.54 8.00
CA SER A 16 -2.54 17.37 7.17
C SER A 16 -1.32 16.98 8.01
N TYR A 17 -1.13 17.64 9.14
CA TYR A 17 -0.04 17.29 10.05
C TYR A 17 -0.18 15.85 10.54
N ILE A 18 -1.40 15.41 10.86
CA ILE A 18 -1.65 14.04 11.31
C ILE A 18 -1.38 13.07 10.15
N SER A 19 -1.85 13.32 8.93
CA SER A 19 -1.61 12.42 7.80
C SER A 19 -0.13 12.28 7.43
N GLU A 20 0.65 13.36 7.48
CA GLU A 20 2.10 13.35 7.26
C GLU A 20 2.86 12.50 8.29
N GLN A 21 2.33 12.37 9.50
CA GLN A 21 2.93 11.59 10.58
C GLN A 21 2.46 10.13 10.58
N LEU A 22 1.52 9.75 9.73
CA LEU A 22 1.02 8.38 9.64
C LEU A 22 1.85 7.56 8.66
N GLY A 23 2.46 6.49 9.16
CA GLY A 23 3.10 5.49 8.31
C GLY A 23 2.09 4.60 7.55
N PRO A 24 2.55 3.81 6.56
CA PRO A 24 1.73 2.93 5.71
C PRO A 24 0.81 1.96 6.45
N TYR A 25 1.17 1.58 7.68
CA TYR A 25 0.41 0.64 8.50
C TYR A 25 -0.45 1.36 9.53
N ASP A 26 0.04 2.51 10.00
CA ASP A 26 -0.62 3.32 11.02
C ASP A 26 -1.91 3.94 10.50
N TRP A 27 -1.94 4.45 9.26
CA TRP A 27 -3.15 5.05 8.70
C TRP A 27 -4.28 4.02 8.50
N ARG A 28 -3.98 2.80 8.02
CA ARG A 28 -4.99 1.74 7.89
C ARG A 28 -5.56 1.33 9.23
N LYS A 29 -4.67 1.07 10.19
CA LYS A 29 -5.06 0.67 11.53
C LYS A 29 -5.90 1.76 12.20
N LEU A 30 -5.48 3.02 12.06
CA LEU A 30 -6.24 4.17 12.53
C LEU A 30 -7.62 4.23 11.86
N GLY A 31 -7.69 4.10 10.54
CA GLY A 31 -8.95 4.07 9.80
C GLY A 31 -9.93 3.01 10.31
N LEU A 32 -9.46 1.80 10.59
CA LEU A 32 -10.29 0.73 11.17
C LEU A 32 -10.84 1.13 12.56
N TYR A 33 -10.02 1.73 13.42
CA TYR A 33 -10.46 2.23 14.74
C TYR A 33 -11.44 3.41 14.64
N LEU A 34 -11.31 4.21 13.59
CA LEU A 34 -12.24 5.29 13.25
C LEU A 34 -13.54 4.79 12.58
N GLY A 35 -13.71 3.47 12.45
CA GLY A 35 -14.92 2.83 11.90
C GLY A 35 -14.98 2.78 10.37
N ILE A 36 -13.86 3.01 9.70
CA ILE A 36 -13.75 2.89 8.24
C ILE A 36 -13.57 1.41 7.88
N THR A 37 -14.30 0.94 6.87
CA THR A 37 -14.20 -0.45 6.43
C THR A 37 -12.90 -0.74 5.67
N GLU A 38 -12.40 -1.96 5.81
CA GLU A 38 -11.20 -2.45 5.10
C GLU A 38 -11.32 -2.27 3.59
N THR A 39 -12.49 -2.54 3.01
CA THR A 39 -12.77 -2.33 1.58
C THR A 39 -12.55 -0.89 1.15
N ARG A 40 -12.93 0.08 1.99
CA ARG A 40 -12.77 1.50 1.69
C ARG A 40 -11.30 1.93 1.78
N LEU A 41 -10.57 1.41 2.77
CA LEU A 41 -9.12 1.63 2.92
C LEU A 41 -8.34 1.04 1.74
N ALA A 42 -8.63 -0.19 1.34
CA ALA A 42 -8.01 -0.85 0.19
C ALA A 42 -8.31 -0.12 -1.14
N ASN A 43 -9.52 0.42 -1.28
CA ASN A 43 -9.87 1.25 -2.44
C ASN A 43 -9.03 2.52 -2.49
N TRP A 44 -8.86 3.23 -1.37
CA TRP A 44 -8.02 4.43 -1.32
C TRP A 44 -6.54 4.13 -1.57
N GLU A 45 -6.02 3.04 -1.03
CA GLU A 45 -4.63 2.60 -1.27
C GLU A 45 -4.36 2.36 -2.76
N ARG A 46 -5.30 1.71 -3.46
CA ARG A 46 -5.23 1.52 -4.93
C ARG A 46 -5.44 2.84 -5.68
N GLN A 47 -6.40 3.66 -5.25
CA GLN A 47 -6.78 4.92 -5.89
C GLN A 47 -5.62 5.92 -5.91
N TYR A 48 -4.82 5.97 -4.86
CA TYR A 48 -3.68 6.89 -4.75
C TYR A 48 -2.34 6.25 -5.12
N MET A 49 -2.33 5.12 -5.85
CA MET A 49 -1.11 4.45 -6.31
C MET A 49 -0.08 4.19 -5.17
N MET A 50 -0.53 3.72 -4.01
CA MET A 50 0.32 3.54 -2.81
C MET A 50 0.92 4.84 -2.24
N ASN A 51 0.43 6.02 -2.65
CA ASN A 51 0.77 7.29 -1.99
C ASN A 51 0.04 7.36 -0.64
N ILE A 52 0.73 6.89 0.40
CA ILE A 52 0.24 6.76 1.77
C ILE A 52 -0.20 8.10 2.34
N GLU A 53 0.54 9.17 2.08
CA GLU A 53 0.25 10.51 2.59
C GLU A 53 -1.10 11.00 2.03
N GLN A 54 -1.33 10.80 0.74
CA GLN A 54 -2.59 11.16 0.08
C GLN A 54 -3.75 10.27 0.53
N ALA A 55 -3.53 8.96 0.66
CA ALA A 55 -4.54 8.02 1.13
C ALA A 55 -4.94 8.28 2.60
N ALA A 56 -3.96 8.55 3.48
CA ALA A 56 -4.16 8.91 4.87
C ALA A 56 -4.87 10.26 5.01
N SER A 57 -4.48 11.25 4.20
CA SER A 57 -5.15 12.55 4.13
C SER A 57 -6.62 12.36 3.71
N GLN A 58 -6.88 11.66 2.60
CA GLN A 58 -8.24 11.43 2.13
C GLN A 58 -9.10 10.70 3.17
N MET A 59 -8.54 9.70 3.82
CA MET A 59 -9.20 8.97 4.91
C MET A 59 -9.59 9.91 6.06
N LEU A 60 -8.66 10.73 6.56
CA LEU A 60 -8.91 11.66 7.66
C LEU A 60 -9.93 12.74 7.29
N TYR A 61 -9.82 13.34 6.10
CA TYR A 61 -10.80 14.31 5.59
C TYR A 61 -12.19 13.69 5.43
N THR A 62 -12.25 12.47 4.90
CA THR A 62 -13.53 11.77 4.73
C THR A 62 -14.15 11.46 6.08
N TRP A 63 -13.36 11.00 7.05
CA TRP A 63 -13.85 10.73 8.40
C TRP A 63 -14.32 12.01 9.10
N HIS A 64 -13.50 13.07 9.08
CA HIS A 64 -13.81 14.41 9.63
C HIS A 64 -15.16 14.95 9.12
N ASN A 65 -15.38 14.90 7.80
CA ASN A 65 -16.64 15.37 7.19
C ASN A 65 -17.87 14.56 7.59
N ASN A 66 -17.70 13.37 8.18
CA ASN A 66 -18.78 12.51 8.65
C ASN A 66 -18.90 12.47 10.18
N GLN A 67 -18.14 13.30 10.92
CA GLN A 67 -18.20 13.36 12.38
C GLN A 67 -18.95 14.59 12.89
N HIS A 68 -19.40 14.51 14.15
CA HIS A 68 -19.91 15.67 14.87
C HIS A 68 -18.73 16.53 15.40
N PRO A 69 -18.71 17.85 15.16
CA PRO A 69 -17.58 18.74 15.51
C PRO A 69 -17.14 18.68 16.98
N SER A 70 -18.07 18.42 17.89
CA SER A 70 -17.78 18.34 19.33
C SER A 70 -17.22 17.00 19.79
N GLN A 71 -17.24 15.96 18.96
CA GLN A 71 -16.78 14.61 19.33
C GLN A 71 -15.60 14.12 18.52
N GLU A 72 -15.38 14.67 17.32
CA GLU A 72 -14.33 14.21 16.42
C GLU A 72 -12.94 14.22 17.08
N ARG A 73 -12.53 15.32 17.72
CA ARG A 73 -11.20 15.40 18.31
C ARG A 73 -10.98 14.33 19.36
N LYS A 74 -11.99 14.08 20.20
CA LYS A 74 -11.94 13.05 21.24
C LYS A 74 -11.84 11.65 20.63
N LEU A 75 -12.65 11.36 19.60
CA LEU A 75 -12.63 10.08 18.89
C LEU A 75 -11.27 9.84 18.20
N LEU A 76 -10.69 10.89 17.59
CA LEU A 76 -9.37 10.78 16.96
C LEU A 76 -8.28 10.51 18.00
N ILE A 77 -8.27 11.23 19.12
CA ILE A 77 -7.30 11.01 20.20
C ILE A 77 -7.43 9.58 20.75
N GLU A 78 -8.64 9.11 21.01
CA GLU A 78 -8.87 7.73 21.48
C GLU A 78 -8.37 6.69 20.48
N ALA A 79 -8.61 6.91 19.18
CA ALA A 79 -8.13 6.03 18.13
C ALA A 79 -6.59 6.03 18.03
N LEU A 80 -5.95 7.20 18.13
CA LEU A 80 -4.49 7.35 18.15
C LEU A 80 -3.86 6.65 19.37
N GLU A 81 -4.49 6.71 20.54
CA GLU A 81 -4.04 6.00 21.72
C GLU A 81 -4.13 4.47 21.53
N LYS A 82 -5.22 3.97 20.94
CA LYS A 82 -5.42 2.55 20.64
C LYS A 82 -4.45 2.02 19.58
N THR A 83 -4.01 2.86 18.64
CA THR A 83 -3.03 2.47 17.61
C THR A 83 -1.57 2.58 18.08
N LYS A 84 -1.33 2.90 19.36
CA LYS A 84 0.01 3.15 19.94
C LYS A 84 0.69 4.44 19.46
N LEU A 85 -0.04 5.33 18.79
CA LEU A 85 0.42 6.66 18.37
C LEU A 85 0.21 7.70 19.50
N ARG A 86 0.54 7.33 20.75
CA ARG A 86 0.27 8.16 21.94
C ARG A 86 0.90 9.54 21.84
N SER A 87 2.15 9.62 21.36
CA SER A 87 2.86 10.89 21.20
C SER A 87 2.17 11.81 20.18
N LEU A 88 1.55 11.25 19.14
CA LEU A 88 0.77 12.03 18.16
C LEU A 88 -0.57 12.46 18.76
N GLY A 89 -1.26 11.56 19.47
CA GLY A 89 -2.50 11.88 20.19
C GLY A 89 -2.32 12.99 21.24
N GLU A 90 -1.20 12.98 21.96
CA GLU A 90 -0.86 14.03 22.93
C GLU A 90 -0.61 15.38 22.25
N LYS A 91 0.09 15.41 21.12
CA LYS A 91 0.29 16.64 20.33
C LYS A 91 -1.03 17.22 19.81
N VAL A 92 -1.94 16.36 19.35
CA VAL A 92 -3.29 16.75 18.90
C VAL A 92 -4.15 17.26 20.07
N ARG A 93 -4.02 16.64 21.25
CA ARG A 93 -4.69 17.07 22.49
C ARG A 93 -4.21 18.45 22.95
N MET A 94 -2.92 18.72 22.81
CA MET A 94 -2.27 19.96 23.26
C MET A 94 -2.33 21.08 22.20
N GLY A 95 -2.88 20.81 21.01
CA GLY A 95 -2.94 21.77 19.90
C GLY A 95 -1.58 22.13 19.31
N GLU A 96 -0.55 21.30 19.53
CA GLU A 96 0.82 21.58 19.11
C GLU A 96 1.05 21.38 17.61
N CYS A 97 0.15 20.65 16.95
CA CYS A 97 0.15 20.44 15.49
C CYS A 97 0.16 21.77 14.70
N ARG A 98 -0.36 22.86 15.29
CA ARG A 98 -0.39 24.20 14.67
C ARG A 98 0.95 24.95 14.70
N ARG A 99 1.90 24.58 15.58
CA ARG A 99 3.17 25.32 15.74
C ARG A 99 4.26 24.92 14.74
N THR A 100 4.08 23.82 14.00
CA THR A 100 5.12 23.22 13.17
C THR A 100 4.96 23.46 11.67
N VAL A 101 3.85 24.04 11.21
CA VAL A 101 3.59 24.25 9.77
C VAL A 101 3.97 25.68 9.37
N PRO A 102 4.93 25.89 8.43
CA PRO A 102 5.25 27.22 7.93
C PRO A 102 4.03 27.81 7.19
N GLN A 103 3.68 29.07 7.52
CA GLN A 103 2.42 29.74 7.15
C GLN A 103 2.16 29.96 5.64
N GLY A 104 2.97 29.38 4.74
CA GLY A 104 2.87 29.56 3.29
C GLY A 104 2.23 28.41 2.51
N MET A 105 2.08 27.21 3.10
CA MET A 105 1.44 26.06 2.45
C MET A 105 0.18 25.70 3.22
N ARG A 106 -0.97 26.21 2.77
CA ARG A 106 -2.24 25.64 3.19
C ARG A 106 -2.41 24.32 2.43
N PRO A 107 -2.61 23.18 3.12
CA PRO A 107 -2.95 21.92 2.47
C PRO A 107 -4.19 22.12 1.61
N ILE A 108 -4.09 21.79 0.32
CA ILE A 108 -5.25 21.76 -0.56
C ILE A 108 -6.07 20.54 -0.10
N PRO A 109 -7.35 20.70 0.28
CA PRO A 109 -8.20 19.56 0.58
C PRO A 109 -8.16 18.59 -0.60
N PRO A 110 -7.98 17.28 -0.38
CA PRO A 110 -7.96 16.34 -1.49
C PRO A 110 -9.33 16.39 -2.20
N GLU A 111 -9.32 16.62 -3.52
CA GLU A 111 -10.55 16.75 -4.29
C GLU A 111 -11.39 15.47 -4.16
N PRO A 112 -12.70 15.57 -3.90
CA PRO A 112 -13.57 14.40 -3.96
C PRO A 112 -13.61 13.92 -5.41
N PHE A 113 -12.90 12.84 -5.71
CA PHE A 113 -13.04 12.14 -6.98
C PHE A 113 -14.46 11.58 -7.10
N ASN A 114 -15.30 12.27 -7.88
CA ASN A 114 -16.66 11.85 -8.17
C ASN A 114 -16.61 10.65 -9.11
N ASN A 115 -16.99 9.46 -8.62
CA ASN A 115 -16.91 8.20 -9.35
C ASN A 115 -17.94 8.07 -10.51
N HIS A 116 -18.47 9.18 -11.02
CA HIS A 116 -19.52 9.24 -12.05
C HIS A 116 -19.04 9.71 -13.43
N GLN A 117 -17.73 9.81 -13.66
CA GLN A 117 -17.19 10.20 -14.98
C GLN A 117 -16.19 9.16 -15.50
N HIS A 118 -16.69 7.98 -15.80
CA HIS A 118 -16.21 7.21 -16.95
C HIS A 118 -17.41 7.00 -17.87
N PRO A 119 -17.35 7.38 -19.15
CA PRO A 119 -18.41 7.04 -20.08
C PRO A 119 -18.49 5.51 -20.17
N THR A 120 -19.63 4.96 -19.77
CA THR A 120 -20.03 3.59 -20.10
C THR A 120 -19.91 3.39 -21.61
N PRO A 121 -19.25 2.33 -22.09
CA PRO A 121 -19.33 1.96 -23.50
C PRO A 121 -20.80 1.70 -23.86
N PRO A 122 -21.31 2.17 -25.00
CA PRO A 122 -22.68 1.90 -25.39
C PRO A 122 -22.86 0.39 -25.60
N ALA A 123 -23.87 -0.17 -24.93
CA ALA A 123 -24.27 -1.56 -25.05
C ALA A 123 -24.59 -1.88 -26.53
N GLN A 124 -23.74 -2.69 -27.16
CA GLN A 124 -24.06 -3.24 -28.48
C GLN A 124 -25.18 -4.28 -28.31
N ARG A 125 -26.34 -3.97 -28.90
CA ARG A 125 -27.45 -4.91 -29.10
C ARG A 125 -26.96 -6.08 -29.96
N TYR A 126 -27.05 -7.29 -29.42
CA TYR A 126 -26.94 -8.52 -30.22
C TYR A 126 -28.33 -8.90 -30.74
N GLU A 127 -28.49 -8.94 -32.08
CA GLU A 127 -29.66 -9.49 -32.77
C GLU A 127 -29.44 -11.00 -33.11
N PRO A 128 -30.48 -11.85 -33.23
CA PRO A 128 -30.32 -13.29 -33.32
C PRO A 128 -30.27 -13.87 -34.76
N ILE A 129 -29.25 -14.72 -34.98
CA ILE A 129 -29.19 -15.97 -35.77
C ILE A 129 -29.43 -15.90 -37.29
N ALA A 130 -28.37 -16.20 -38.08
CA ALA A 130 -28.27 -17.46 -38.83
C ALA A 130 -26.98 -17.55 -39.68
N HIS A 131 -26.48 -18.78 -39.78
CA HIS A 131 -25.41 -19.30 -40.65
C HIS A 131 -24.02 -19.44 -40.01
N LEU A 132 -23.86 -20.53 -39.25
CA LEU A 132 -22.59 -21.26 -39.15
C LEU A 132 -22.32 -21.99 -40.48
N PRO A 133 -21.04 -22.06 -40.87
CA PRO A 133 -20.47 -23.37 -41.16
C PRO A 133 -19.22 -23.63 -40.31
N GLN A 134 -19.38 -24.63 -39.43
CA GLN A 134 -18.42 -25.65 -38.99
C GLN A 134 -17.06 -25.22 -38.38
N GLN A 135 -16.95 -25.45 -37.07
CA GLN A 135 -15.69 -25.76 -36.36
C GLN A 135 -15.12 -27.10 -36.87
N PRO A 136 -13.79 -27.31 -36.93
CA PRO A 136 -12.96 -27.46 -35.73
C PRO A 136 -11.69 -26.58 -35.83
N ASP A 137 -11.25 -25.89 -34.80
CA ASP A 137 -10.68 -26.46 -33.60
C ASP A 137 -11.04 -25.59 -32.40
N ILE A 138 -11.30 -26.23 -31.27
CA ILE A 138 -11.24 -25.56 -29.98
C ILE A 138 -9.76 -25.22 -29.77
N LEU A 139 -9.36 -23.98 -30.04
CA LEU A 139 -8.17 -23.46 -29.38
C LEU A 139 -8.49 -23.44 -27.89
N PRO A 140 -7.78 -24.22 -27.06
CA PRO A 140 -8.03 -24.18 -25.63
C PRO A 140 -7.84 -22.74 -25.17
N MET A 141 -8.73 -22.27 -24.29
CA MET A 141 -8.56 -21.03 -23.54
C MET A 141 -7.08 -20.89 -23.19
N ARG A 142 -6.46 -19.82 -23.71
CA ARG A 142 -5.12 -19.46 -23.30
C ARG A 142 -5.25 -18.94 -21.86
N ILE A 143 -5.19 -19.88 -20.92
CA ILE A 143 -4.65 -19.64 -19.59
C ILE A 143 -3.38 -18.82 -19.83
N PRO A 144 -3.17 -17.65 -19.19
CA PRO A 144 -1.96 -16.88 -19.39
C PRO A 144 -0.79 -17.84 -19.17
N GLN A 145 -0.10 -18.15 -20.26
CA GLN A 145 1.02 -19.08 -20.23
C GLN A 145 2.03 -18.43 -19.31
N GLN A 146 2.30 -19.06 -18.16
CA GLN A 146 3.47 -18.75 -17.34
C GLN A 146 4.65 -18.76 -18.29
N THR A 147 5.11 -17.58 -18.59
CA THR A 147 6.21 -17.43 -19.49
C THR A 147 7.48 -17.76 -18.71
N SER A 148 8.45 -18.43 -19.34
CA SER A 148 9.71 -18.82 -18.68
C SER A 148 10.46 -17.63 -18.02
N TYR A 149 10.09 -16.40 -18.38
CA TYR A 149 10.64 -15.15 -17.83
C TYR A 149 10.02 -14.72 -16.48
N GLU A 150 8.83 -15.20 -16.14
CA GLU A 150 8.12 -14.84 -14.90
C GLU A 150 8.62 -15.64 -13.71
N ILE A 151 8.71 -14.98 -12.56
CA ILE A 151 9.05 -15.62 -11.31
C ILE A 151 7.79 -16.03 -10.55
N THR A 152 7.64 -17.33 -10.33
CA THR A 152 6.50 -17.89 -9.62
C THR A 152 6.62 -17.66 -8.13
N GLU A 153 5.47 -17.65 -7.44
CA GLU A 153 5.44 -17.44 -5.99
C GLU A 153 6.13 -18.56 -5.21
N ILE A 154 6.03 -19.79 -5.72
CA ILE A 154 6.72 -20.96 -5.17
C ILE A 154 8.22 -20.68 -5.15
N LYS A 155 8.77 -20.21 -6.27
CA LYS A 155 10.18 -19.84 -6.36
C LYS A 155 10.58 -18.70 -5.42
N LEU A 156 9.72 -17.69 -5.25
CA LEU A 156 9.96 -16.63 -4.26
C LEU A 156 10.03 -17.18 -2.81
N ARG A 157 9.17 -18.15 -2.48
CA ARG A 157 9.14 -18.79 -1.15
C ARG A 157 10.35 -19.67 -0.91
N ASP A 158 10.84 -20.36 -1.92
CA ASP A 158 12.05 -21.16 -1.79
C ASP A 158 13.31 -20.30 -1.65
N VAL A 159 13.41 -19.22 -2.41
CA VAL A 159 14.49 -18.22 -2.26
C VAL A 159 14.43 -17.62 -0.87
N SER A 160 13.25 -17.26 -0.36
CA SER A 160 13.11 -16.67 0.97
C SER A 160 13.55 -17.62 2.09
N ASN A 161 13.35 -18.93 1.90
CA ASN A 161 13.83 -19.95 2.83
C ASN A 161 15.36 -20.06 2.90
N LYS A 162 16.08 -19.68 1.84
CA LYS A 162 17.53 -19.86 1.71
C LYS A 162 18.34 -18.57 1.82
N LEU A 163 17.74 -17.39 1.57
CA LEU A 163 18.46 -16.13 1.40
C LEU A 163 19.10 -15.56 2.69
N GLY A 164 18.56 -15.85 3.87
CA GLY A 164 19.23 -15.53 5.14
C GLY A 164 19.44 -14.02 5.36
N SER A 165 20.57 -13.62 5.96
CA SER A 165 20.88 -12.23 6.33
C SER A 165 21.10 -11.28 5.16
N GLU A 166 21.52 -11.79 4.00
CA GLU A 166 21.90 -10.99 2.83
C GLU A 166 20.70 -10.33 2.12
N TRP A 167 19.49 -10.64 2.58
CA TRP A 167 18.26 -10.13 2.01
C TRP A 167 18.13 -8.61 2.01
N ARG A 168 18.72 -7.93 3.00
CA ARG A 168 18.71 -6.45 3.05
C ARG A 168 19.46 -5.89 1.84
N MET A 169 20.60 -6.49 1.50
CA MET A 169 21.40 -6.10 0.34
C MET A 169 20.68 -6.40 -0.97
N VAL A 170 20.02 -7.57 -1.06
CA VAL A 170 19.17 -7.92 -2.20
C VAL A 170 18.05 -6.89 -2.36
N GLY A 171 17.36 -6.52 -1.27
CA GLY A 171 16.31 -5.51 -1.27
C GLY A 171 16.81 -4.17 -1.81
N THR A 172 17.99 -3.72 -1.39
CA THR A 172 18.59 -2.48 -1.92
C THR A 172 18.84 -2.56 -3.42
N PHE A 173 19.35 -3.68 -3.94
CA PHE A 173 19.55 -3.85 -5.40
C PHE A 173 18.26 -4.02 -6.19
N LEU A 174 17.18 -4.45 -5.54
CA LEU A 174 15.84 -4.49 -6.12
C LEU A 174 15.10 -3.15 -6.06
N GLY A 175 15.72 -2.12 -5.47
CA GLY A 175 15.23 -0.74 -5.46
C GLY A 175 14.52 -0.32 -4.17
N PHE A 176 14.55 -1.14 -3.11
CA PHE A 176 14.05 -0.74 -1.80
C PHE A 176 15.05 0.18 -1.08
N ASN A 177 14.54 1.21 -0.43
CA ASN A 177 15.35 2.03 0.47
C ASN A 177 15.46 1.40 1.87
N ASN A 178 16.42 1.89 2.67
CA ASN A 178 16.67 1.35 4.01
C ASN A 178 15.44 1.44 4.93
N SER A 179 14.61 2.48 4.80
CA SER A 179 13.39 2.62 5.60
C SER A 179 12.38 1.52 5.28
N GLN A 180 12.16 1.22 4.00
CA GLN A 180 11.28 0.12 3.58
C GLN A 180 11.79 -1.24 4.07
N ILE A 181 13.11 -1.46 4.03
CA ILE A 181 13.74 -2.69 4.53
C ILE A 181 13.54 -2.83 6.05
N GLU A 182 13.71 -1.76 6.82
CA GLU A 182 13.55 -1.82 8.28
C GLU A 182 12.08 -2.06 8.66
N VAL A 183 11.13 -1.44 7.95
CA VAL A 183 9.68 -1.69 8.13
C VAL A 183 9.34 -3.18 7.91
N MET A 184 9.84 -3.79 6.83
CA MET A 184 9.62 -5.21 6.55
C MET A 184 10.22 -6.13 7.62
N HIS A 185 11.35 -5.72 8.21
CA HIS A 185 12.02 -6.43 9.29
C HIS A 185 11.24 -6.34 10.61
N GLU A 186 10.65 -5.18 10.91
CA GLU A 186 9.86 -4.97 12.13
C GLU A 186 8.49 -5.67 12.08
N GLU A 187 7.88 -5.76 10.91
CA GLU A 187 6.55 -6.37 10.72
C GLU A 187 6.54 -7.88 10.84
N HIS A 188 7.63 -8.52 10.41
CA HIS A 188 7.71 -9.96 10.32
C HIS A 188 8.76 -10.46 11.30
N ARG A 189 8.30 -11.16 12.35
CA ARG A 189 9.20 -11.72 13.36
C ARG A 189 10.17 -12.78 12.82
N VAL A 190 9.89 -13.32 11.64
CA VAL A 190 10.65 -14.39 11.02
C VAL A 190 11.33 -13.82 9.78
N ILE A 191 12.67 -13.88 9.74
CA ILE A 191 13.49 -13.35 8.64
C ILE A 191 13.00 -13.88 7.28
N LYS A 192 12.69 -15.17 7.18
CA LYS A 192 12.18 -15.79 5.94
C LYS A 192 10.88 -15.15 5.44
N GLU A 193 10.04 -14.70 6.36
CA GLU A 193 8.81 -14.01 6.01
C GLU A 193 9.09 -12.57 5.58
N CYS A 194 10.02 -11.85 6.24
CA CYS A 194 10.49 -10.54 5.75
C CYS A 194 10.97 -10.63 4.29
N ILE A 195 11.75 -11.67 4.00
CA ILE A 195 12.32 -11.89 2.67
C ILE A 195 11.23 -12.20 1.65
N PHE A 196 10.29 -13.08 2.00
CA PHE A 196 9.19 -13.43 1.12
C PHE A 196 8.35 -12.21 0.79
N GLN A 197 8.01 -11.39 1.78
CA GLN A 197 7.22 -10.18 1.60
C GLN A 197 7.96 -9.13 0.76
N MET A 198 9.27 -8.96 0.98
CA MET A 198 10.10 -8.09 0.15
C MET A 198 10.09 -8.54 -1.32
N LEU A 199 10.24 -9.84 -1.58
CA LEU A 199 10.24 -10.41 -2.93
C LEU A 199 8.86 -10.30 -3.59
N LEU A 200 7.81 -10.57 -2.83
CA LEU A 200 6.43 -10.48 -3.28
C LEU A 200 6.07 -9.03 -3.63
N GLN A 201 6.45 -8.08 -2.78
CA GLN A 201 6.25 -6.66 -3.03
C GLN A 201 7.03 -6.21 -4.26
N TRP A 202 8.30 -6.63 -4.41
CA TRP A 202 9.08 -6.33 -5.61
C TRP A 202 8.38 -6.82 -6.88
N ARG A 203 7.88 -8.07 -6.88
CA ARG A 203 7.15 -8.64 -8.01
C ARG A 203 5.89 -7.85 -8.32
N ASN A 204 5.10 -7.52 -7.30
CA ASN A 204 3.83 -6.83 -7.47
C ASN A 204 4.00 -5.38 -7.94
N THR A 205 5.01 -4.67 -7.44
CA THR A 205 5.30 -3.28 -7.83
C THR A 205 5.87 -3.19 -9.25
N ASN A 206 6.66 -4.17 -9.68
CA ASN A 206 7.29 -4.16 -11.01
C ASN A 206 6.46 -4.91 -12.07
N GLY A 207 5.49 -5.76 -11.68
CA GLY A 207 4.64 -6.50 -12.61
C GLY A 207 5.46 -7.34 -13.60
N VAL A 208 5.23 -7.16 -14.90
CA VAL A 208 5.96 -7.87 -15.98
C VAL A 208 7.47 -7.56 -16.00
N GLU A 209 7.88 -6.44 -15.42
CA GLU A 209 9.28 -6.05 -15.32
C GLU A 209 10.02 -6.81 -14.21
N ALA A 210 9.31 -7.53 -13.34
CA ALA A 210 9.86 -8.37 -12.28
C ALA A 210 10.37 -9.72 -12.81
N THR A 211 11.39 -9.67 -13.66
CA THR A 211 11.89 -10.86 -14.36
C THR A 211 12.89 -11.65 -13.51
N LYS A 212 12.98 -12.96 -13.78
CA LYS A 212 14.02 -13.84 -13.20
C LYS A 212 15.43 -13.23 -13.33
N THR A 213 15.73 -12.61 -14.47
CA THR A 213 17.02 -11.96 -14.76
C THR A 213 17.34 -10.82 -13.79
N LYS A 214 16.37 -9.96 -13.45
CA LYS A 214 16.60 -8.87 -12.49
C LYS A 214 16.85 -9.41 -11.09
N LEU A 215 16.10 -10.42 -10.66
CA LEU A 215 16.33 -11.05 -9.37
C LEU A 215 17.71 -11.72 -9.30
N LYS A 216 18.11 -12.48 -10.33
CA LYS A 216 19.44 -13.10 -10.40
C LYS A 216 20.56 -12.07 -10.30
N LYS A 217 20.45 -10.95 -11.01
CA LYS A 217 21.44 -9.87 -10.91
C LYS A 217 21.53 -9.31 -9.48
N ALA A 218 20.39 -9.13 -8.79
CA ALA A 218 20.39 -8.69 -7.40
C ALA A 218 21.04 -9.73 -6.46
N LEU A 219 20.77 -11.02 -6.67
CA LEU A 219 21.38 -12.13 -5.92
C LEU A 219 22.91 -12.20 -6.13
N GLN A 220 23.36 -12.11 -7.38
CA GLN A 220 24.79 -12.08 -7.73
C GLN A 220 25.51 -10.90 -7.06
N ARG A 221 24.90 -9.71 -7.09
CA ARG A 221 25.46 -8.52 -6.43
C ARG A 221 25.47 -8.61 -4.90
N SER A 222 24.65 -9.50 -4.33
CA SER A 222 24.56 -9.73 -2.88
C SER A 222 25.33 -10.96 -2.43
N LEU A 223 26.27 -11.46 -3.24
CA LEU A 223 27.10 -12.65 -2.95
C LEU A 223 26.30 -13.95 -2.73
N ARG A 224 25.10 -14.03 -3.31
CA ARG A 224 24.21 -15.21 -3.25
C ARG A 224 24.09 -15.88 -4.62
N GLU A 225 25.23 -16.11 -5.25
CA GLU A 225 25.32 -16.80 -6.54
C GLU A 225 24.79 -18.23 -6.47
N ASP A 226 24.88 -18.87 -5.30
CA ASP A 226 24.33 -20.20 -5.01
C ASP A 226 22.82 -20.32 -5.25
N LEU A 227 22.09 -19.20 -5.21
CA LEU A 227 20.64 -19.16 -5.43
C LEU A 227 20.25 -18.87 -6.88
N VAL A 228 21.20 -18.52 -7.74
CA VAL A 228 20.93 -18.11 -9.13
C VAL A 228 20.43 -19.29 -9.96
N ASP A 229 21.08 -20.45 -9.83
CA ASP A 229 20.70 -21.67 -10.54
C ASP A 229 19.31 -22.18 -10.13
N PHE A 230 18.97 -21.97 -8.86
CA PHE A 230 17.68 -22.35 -8.31
C PHE A 230 16.50 -21.60 -8.97
N ILE A 231 16.73 -20.37 -9.45
CA ILE A 231 15.72 -19.56 -10.15
C ILE A 231 15.35 -20.14 -11.52
N ASP A 232 16.27 -20.83 -12.19
CA ASP A 232 16.06 -21.42 -13.53
C ASP A 232 15.40 -22.78 -13.49
N GLU A 233 15.51 -23.49 -12.37
CA GLU A 233 14.89 -24.80 -12.20
C GLU A 233 13.37 -24.68 -12.40
N ALA A 234 12.79 -25.61 -13.17
CA ALA A 234 11.34 -25.67 -13.37
C ALA A 234 10.62 -25.84 -12.02
N ASP A 235 9.39 -25.35 -11.94
CA ASP A 235 8.54 -25.60 -10.78
C ASP A 235 8.04 -27.06 -10.88
N ASP A 236 8.72 -27.99 -10.20
CA ASP A 236 8.31 -29.40 -10.03
C ASP A 236 7.13 -29.54 -9.06
#